data_AF-A0A937N0J1-F1
#
_entry.id   AF-A0A937N0J1-F1
#
_cell.length_a   1.000
_cell.length_b   1.000
_cell.length_c   1.000
_cell.angle_alpha   90.00
_cell.angle_beta   90.00
_cell.angle_gamma   90.00
#
_symmetry.space_group_name_H-M   'P 1'
#
loop_
_entity.id
_entity.type
_entity.pdbx_description
1 polymer ?
#
loop_
_entity_poly.entity_id
_entity_poly.type
_entity_poly.pdbx_seq_one_letter_code
_entity_poly.pdbx_strand_id
1 'polypeptide(L)'
;MALNNQQRVRAGLDLLTPGLFPFVEREMKAQHGDGWTKKAQDSFRSGRGADKTPGTIHWDSHALLTVMADQWNIVFKKTLGQSERSLIGELREVRNQSAHEQKFSTDDTYRALDSIQRLLTAVSAEEADEIERMKRELMHQAFDRQVRNDQRRLAAAPTEGQPMAGLRPWREVVTPHGDVASGNYAQAEFAADLWQVYQGEGVDEYRDPTEFFRRTYLTEGLRDLLVGALRRLGDTGGDPVIELQTNFGGGKTHSLLALYHLCSGCSAAELPGVEALMLEAKIEAIPTNVNRAVLVGHKISPGKPSIKEDGTEVRTLWGELAWQLGGAEGYAMVAEDDRRATNPGDTLRLLFNKYAPCVVLIDEWIRYAAQLHETSDLPGGSFDTHFTFAQALSEAAKAADRTMLLVSIPASEIEFGGDRGKEALTRLKNAIGRVEAPWRPASAEESYEIVRRRLFEPISDPELLRARDTVARNFCDMYHSQKSEFPGHTHEADYERR
;
A
#
# COMPACT_ATOMS: atom_id res chain seq x y z
N MET A 1 -3.67 19.09 24.73
CA MET A 1 -5.15 19.11 24.71
C MET A 1 -5.60 18.43 23.43
N ALA A 2 -6.61 17.55 23.47
CA ALA A 2 -7.11 16.92 22.25
C ALA A 2 -7.77 17.97 21.34
N LEU A 3 -7.38 18.01 20.05
CA LEU A 3 -7.99 18.90 19.07
C LEU A 3 -9.45 18.51 18.86
N ASN A 4 -10.34 19.51 18.80
CA ASN A 4 -11.72 19.29 18.37
C ASN A 4 -11.80 19.03 16.85
N ASN A 5 -12.93 18.51 16.38
CA ASN A 5 -13.15 18.17 14.97
C ASN A 5 -12.83 19.32 14.00
N GLN A 6 -13.28 20.54 14.32
CA GLN A 6 -13.01 21.74 13.51
C GLN A 6 -11.51 22.05 13.42
N GLN A 7 -10.80 21.95 14.54
CA GLN A 7 -9.36 22.17 14.61
C GLN A 7 -8.60 21.11 13.83
N ARG A 8 -9.04 19.84 13.86
CA ARG A 8 -8.44 18.76 13.05
C ARG A 8 -8.62 19.01 11.56
N VAL A 9 -9.81 19.41 11.10
CA VAL A 9 -10.04 19.76 9.69
C VAL A 9 -9.17 20.95 9.28
N ARG A 10 -9.09 22.01 10.10
CA ARG A 10 -8.22 23.17 9.82
C ARG A 10 -6.75 22.77 9.72
N ALA A 11 -6.23 22.01 10.69
CA ALA A 11 -4.86 21.51 10.65
C ALA A 11 -4.58 20.67 9.39
N GLY A 12 -5.54 19.84 8.97
CA GLY A 12 -5.41 19.09 7.72
C GLY A 12 -5.38 19.97 6.47
N LEU A 13 -6.25 21.00 6.42
CA LEU A 13 -6.27 21.97 5.32
C LEU A 13 -5.00 22.84 5.30
N ASP A 14 -4.38 23.10 6.44
CA ASP A 14 -3.12 23.83 6.52
C ASP A 14 -1.98 23.02 5.91
N LEU A 15 -1.97 21.69 6.12
CA LEU A 15 -1.01 20.75 5.52
C LEU A 15 -1.19 20.54 4.01
N LEU A 16 -2.39 20.77 3.45
CA LEU A 16 -2.58 20.77 2.00
C LEU A 16 -1.70 21.80 1.29
N THR A 17 -1.43 22.93 1.93
CA THR A 17 -0.71 24.03 1.29
C THR A 17 0.74 23.68 1.00
N PRO A 18 1.58 23.32 1.99
CA PRO A 18 2.95 22.91 1.74
C PRO A 18 3.05 21.61 0.92
N GLY A 19 2.08 20.69 1.04
CA GLY A 19 2.11 19.43 0.28
C GLY A 19 1.72 19.56 -1.19
N LEU A 20 0.73 20.38 -1.53
CA LEU A 20 0.30 20.55 -2.94
C LEU A 20 1.10 21.60 -3.70
N PHE A 21 1.59 22.64 -3.02
CA PHE A 21 2.22 23.77 -3.71
C PHE A 21 3.41 23.36 -4.60
N PRO A 22 4.38 22.53 -4.15
CA PRO A 22 5.50 22.12 -5.00
C PRO A 22 5.05 21.40 -6.27
N PHE A 23 4.05 20.52 -6.16
CA PHE A 23 3.47 19.82 -7.30
C PHE A 23 2.75 20.80 -8.25
N VAL A 24 1.89 21.68 -7.71
CA VAL A 24 1.15 22.66 -8.51
C VAL A 24 2.10 23.59 -9.25
N GLU A 25 3.10 24.13 -8.57
CA GLU A 25 4.10 25.00 -9.17
C GLU A 25 4.86 24.27 -10.29
N ARG A 26 5.30 23.03 -10.05
CA ARG A 26 6.02 22.21 -11.02
C ARG A 26 5.20 21.96 -12.28
N GLU A 27 3.98 21.43 -12.16
CA GLU A 27 3.14 21.11 -13.32
C GLU A 27 2.72 22.38 -14.08
N MET A 28 2.42 23.47 -13.37
CA MET A 28 2.08 24.75 -13.99
C MET A 28 3.25 25.36 -14.75
N LYS A 29 4.48 25.32 -14.19
CA LYS A 29 5.71 25.74 -14.88
C LYS A 29 6.00 24.87 -16.10
N ALA A 30 5.86 23.55 -15.98
CA ALA A 30 6.09 22.64 -17.09
C ALA A 30 5.14 22.92 -18.27
N GLN A 31 3.89 23.29 -17.99
CA GLN A 31 2.90 23.58 -19.04
C GLN A 31 2.95 25.01 -19.59
N HIS A 32 3.21 26.01 -18.74
CA HIS A 32 3.05 27.43 -19.08
C HIS A 32 4.37 28.24 -19.05
N GLY A 33 5.49 27.63 -18.69
CA GLY A 33 6.79 28.29 -18.57
C GLY A 33 6.78 29.45 -17.58
N ASP A 34 7.52 30.51 -17.88
CA ASP A 34 7.62 31.72 -17.04
C ASP A 34 6.28 32.44 -16.82
N GLY A 35 5.28 32.18 -17.67
CA GLY A 35 3.94 32.77 -17.60
C GLY A 35 2.98 32.06 -16.64
N TRP A 36 3.42 31.01 -15.94
CA TRP A 36 2.55 30.16 -15.13
C TRP A 36 1.81 30.91 -14.01
N THR A 37 2.46 31.89 -13.37
CA THR A 37 1.86 32.70 -12.29
C THR A 37 0.69 33.52 -12.78
N LYS A 38 0.79 34.08 -13.99
CA LYS A 38 -0.30 34.81 -14.65
C LYS A 38 -1.46 33.89 -14.99
N LYS A 39 -1.17 32.66 -15.45
CA LYS A 39 -2.20 31.65 -15.72
C LYS A 39 -2.93 31.21 -14.45
N ALA A 40 -2.20 31.03 -13.36
CA ALA A 40 -2.81 30.79 -12.05
C ALA A 40 -3.72 31.96 -11.61
N GLN A 41 -3.31 33.21 -11.88
CA GLN A 41 -4.14 34.38 -11.55
C GLN A 41 -5.43 34.44 -12.38
N ASP A 42 -5.38 34.00 -13.63
CA ASP A 42 -6.55 33.97 -14.52
C ASP A 42 -7.65 33.03 -13.98
N SER A 43 -7.30 32.00 -13.21
CA SER A 43 -8.26 31.07 -12.56
C SER A 43 -9.23 31.75 -11.60
N PHE A 44 -8.94 32.96 -11.13
CA PHE A 44 -9.81 33.72 -10.21
C PHE A 44 -10.66 34.78 -10.92
N ARG A 45 -10.43 35.03 -12.21
CA ARG A 45 -11.10 36.12 -12.96
C ARG A 45 -12.52 35.77 -13.44
N SER A 46 -12.94 34.51 -13.33
CA SER A 46 -14.23 33.99 -13.82
C SER A 46 -15.39 34.06 -12.81
N GLY A 47 -15.15 34.54 -11.57
CA GLY A 47 -16.19 34.74 -10.54
C GLY A 47 -16.92 36.10 -10.64
N ARG A 48 -18.25 36.12 -10.41
CA ARG A 48 -19.07 37.34 -10.35
C ARG A 48 -18.60 38.27 -9.21
N GLY A 49 -17.73 39.21 -9.54
CA GLY A 49 -17.19 40.21 -8.60
C GLY A 49 -15.76 40.59 -8.93
N ALA A 50 -15.47 40.85 -10.20
CA ALA A 50 -14.15 41.30 -10.63
C ALA A 50 -13.94 42.76 -10.22
N ASP A 51 -13.31 42.99 -9.07
CA ASP A 51 -12.70 44.28 -8.78
C ASP A 51 -11.29 44.13 -8.15
N LYS A 52 -10.31 44.54 -8.95
CA LYS A 52 -9.07 45.27 -8.62
C LYS A 52 -8.03 44.64 -7.68
N THR A 53 -7.01 43.99 -8.24
CA THR A 53 -5.64 44.50 -8.49
C THR A 53 -4.72 43.32 -8.89
N PRO A 54 -3.66 43.49 -9.70
CA PRO A 54 -2.67 42.45 -9.92
C PRO A 54 -1.80 42.32 -8.66
N GLY A 55 -2.29 41.57 -7.69
CA GLY A 55 -1.54 41.15 -6.52
C GLY A 55 -0.91 39.77 -6.73
N THR A 56 0.21 39.52 -6.06
CA THR A 56 0.79 38.19 -5.88
C THR A 56 -0.27 37.27 -5.28
N ILE A 57 -0.48 36.08 -5.84
CA ILE A 57 -1.41 35.09 -5.27
C ILE A 57 -0.92 34.75 -3.87
N HIS A 58 -1.76 34.92 -2.85
CA HIS A 58 -1.51 34.33 -1.55
C HIS A 58 -1.87 32.85 -1.63
N TRP A 59 -0.86 31.98 -1.63
CA TRP A 59 -1.05 30.54 -1.75
C TRP A 59 -1.58 29.98 -0.43
N ASP A 60 -2.88 29.75 -0.38
CA ASP A 60 -3.57 28.97 0.63
C ASP A 60 -4.24 27.73 -0.02
N SER A 61 -4.83 26.87 0.82
CA SER A 61 -5.54 25.68 0.34
C SER A 61 -6.68 26.01 -0.64
N HIS A 62 -7.34 27.17 -0.50
CA HIS A 62 -8.36 27.60 -1.44
C HIS A 62 -7.80 27.99 -2.80
N ALA A 63 -6.72 28.77 -2.82
CA ALA A 63 -6.08 29.20 -4.04
C ALA A 63 -5.56 27.98 -4.82
N LEU A 64 -4.88 27.05 -4.14
CA LEU A 64 -4.37 25.82 -4.73
C LEU A 64 -5.49 24.97 -5.34
N LEU A 65 -6.53 24.64 -4.56
CA LEU A 65 -7.64 23.83 -5.05
C LEU A 65 -8.41 24.52 -6.21
N THR A 66 -8.49 25.85 -6.20
CA THR A 66 -9.15 26.62 -7.28
C THR A 66 -8.34 26.59 -8.57
N VAL A 67 -7.02 26.82 -8.50
CA VAL A 67 -6.12 26.70 -9.65
C VAL A 67 -6.14 25.28 -10.20
N MET A 68 -6.10 24.27 -9.31
CA MET A 68 -6.18 22.87 -9.73
C MET A 68 -7.48 22.53 -10.45
N ALA A 69 -8.62 23.01 -9.95
CA ALA A 69 -9.92 22.80 -10.58
C ALA A 69 -10.04 23.50 -11.94
N ASP A 70 -9.58 24.74 -12.04
CA ASP A 70 -9.66 25.55 -13.27
C ASP A 70 -8.71 25.03 -14.37
N GLN A 71 -7.46 24.72 -14.01
CA GLN A 71 -6.45 24.24 -14.94
C GLN A 71 -6.47 22.71 -15.13
N TRP A 72 -7.51 22.03 -14.63
CA TRP A 72 -7.58 20.55 -14.62
C TRP A 72 -7.33 19.93 -16.00
N ASN A 73 -8.10 20.35 -17.01
CA ASN A 73 -8.06 19.73 -18.34
C ASN A 73 -6.76 20.01 -19.09
N ILE A 74 -6.02 21.05 -18.71
CA ILE A 74 -4.84 21.54 -19.41
C ILE A 74 -3.56 21.01 -18.75
N VAL A 75 -3.53 21.02 -17.41
CA VAL A 75 -2.34 20.74 -16.60
C VAL A 75 -2.50 19.41 -15.88
N PHE A 76 -3.46 19.33 -14.95
CA PHE A 76 -3.46 18.26 -13.94
C PHE A 76 -4.00 16.92 -14.41
N LYS A 77 -4.87 16.86 -15.43
CA LYS A 77 -5.37 15.61 -16.02
C LYS A 77 -4.26 14.72 -16.60
N LYS A 78 -3.10 15.32 -16.94
CA LYS A 78 -1.95 14.57 -17.47
C LYS A 78 -1.41 13.57 -16.45
N THR A 79 -1.34 13.99 -15.19
CA THR A 79 -0.72 13.24 -14.08
C THR A 79 -1.75 12.63 -13.13
N LEU A 80 -2.88 13.33 -12.90
CA LEU A 80 -3.94 12.93 -11.97
C LEU A 80 -5.23 12.53 -12.70
N GLY A 81 -6.02 11.65 -12.10
CA GLY A 81 -7.24 11.11 -12.71
C GLY A 81 -8.55 11.69 -12.20
N GLN A 82 -9.65 11.09 -12.66
CA GLN A 82 -11.00 11.55 -12.32
C GLN A 82 -11.29 11.43 -10.83
N SER A 83 -10.71 10.44 -10.15
CA SER A 83 -10.83 10.27 -8.70
C SER A 83 -10.27 11.49 -7.97
N GLU A 84 -9.06 11.93 -8.31
CA GLU A 84 -8.42 13.11 -7.73
C GLU A 84 -9.17 14.41 -8.08
N ARG A 85 -9.76 14.49 -9.28
CA ARG A 85 -10.65 15.61 -9.64
C ARG A 85 -11.84 15.73 -8.68
N SER A 86 -12.46 14.60 -8.36
CA SER A 86 -13.59 14.54 -7.43
C SER A 86 -13.15 14.95 -6.02
N LEU A 87 -11.97 14.50 -5.57
CA LEU A 87 -11.40 14.91 -4.28
C LEU A 87 -11.17 16.43 -4.21
N ILE A 88 -10.67 17.05 -5.29
CA ILE A 88 -10.49 18.52 -5.33
C ILE A 88 -11.84 19.23 -5.16
N GLY A 89 -12.90 18.74 -5.82
CA GLY A 89 -14.25 19.29 -5.66
C GLY A 89 -14.74 19.20 -4.21
N GLU A 90 -14.64 18.02 -3.62
CA GLU A 90 -15.01 17.76 -2.23
C GLU A 90 -14.21 18.63 -1.24
N LEU A 91 -12.89 18.73 -1.42
CA LEU A 91 -12.02 19.52 -0.54
C LEU A 91 -12.31 21.02 -0.61
N ARG A 92 -12.78 21.53 -1.76
CA ARG A 92 -13.26 22.91 -1.87
C ARG A 92 -14.50 23.14 -1.01
N GLU A 93 -15.43 22.17 -0.98
CA GLU A 93 -16.61 22.22 -0.11
C GLU A 93 -16.21 22.15 1.37
N VAL A 94 -15.37 21.18 1.74
CA VAL A 94 -14.83 21.03 3.12
C VAL A 94 -14.14 22.32 3.59
N ARG A 95 -13.29 22.91 2.74
CA ARG A 95 -12.63 24.20 3.04
C ARG A 95 -13.66 25.29 3.27
N ASN A 96 -14.65 25.42 2.39
CA ASN A 96 -15.69 26.43 2.52
C ASN A 96 -16.50 26.25 3.82
N GLN A 97 -16.90 25.04 4.16
CA GLN A 97 -17.58 24.72 5.41
C GLN A 97 -16.72 25.09 6.64
N SER A 98 -15.43 24.76 6.61
CA SER A 98 -14.47 25.08 7.68
C SER A 98 -14.26 26.59 7.85
N ALA A 99 -14.20 27.33 6.73
CA ALA A 99 -14.09 28.79 6.73
C ALA A 99 -15.34 29.48 7.31
N HIS A 100 -16.53 28.87 7.16
CA HIS A 100 -17.78 29.33 7.75
C HIS A 100 -18.05 28.79 9.17
N GLU A 101 -17.06 28.16 9.80
CA GLU A 101 -17.16 27.59 11.15
C GLU A 101 -18.32 26.59 11.35
N GLN A 102 -18.67 25.86 10.29
CA GLN A 102 -19.67 24.81 10.37
C GLN A 102 -19.18 23.65 11.24
N LYS A 103 -20.09 22.96 11.92
CA LYS A 103 -19.75 21.84 12.80
C LYS A 103 -19.51 20.58 11.97
N PHE A 104 -18.37 19.92 12.18
CA PHE A 104 -18.08 18.60 11.61
C PHE A 104 -18.41 17.49 12.61
N SER A 105 -19.12 16.46 12.15
CA SER A 105 -19.22 15.20 12.88
C SER A 105 -17.87 14.46 12.86
N THR A 106 -17.72 13.41 13.66
CA THR A 106 -16.51 12.57 13.63
C THR A 106 -16.33 11.95 12.24
N ASP A 107 -17.41 11.48 11.63
CA ASP A 107 -17.38 10.84 10.31
C ASP A 107 -17.03 11.85 9.21
N ASP A 108 -17.60 13.07 9.27
CA ASP A 108 -17.25 14.15 8.32
C ASP A 108 -15.79 14.59 8.48
N THR A 109 -15.29 14.63 9.73
CA THR A 109 -13.89 14.96 10.01
C THR A 109 -12.97 13.89 9.44
N TYR A 110 -13.31 12.61 9.64
CA TYR A 110 -12.55 11.50 9.08
C TYR A 110 -12.56 11.54 7.55
N ARG A 111 -13.72 11.77 6.94
CA ARG A 111 -13.85 11.89 5.48
C ARG A 111 -13.03 13.05 4.91
N ALA A 112 -13.08 14.21 5.56
CA ALA A 112 -12.27 15.35 5.18
C ALA A 112 -10.77 15.01 5.20
N LEU A 113 -10.28 14.44 6.30
CA LEU A 113 -8.88 14.03 6.42
C LEU A 113 -8.52 12.92 5.42
N ASP A 114 -9.40 11.96 5.16
CA ASP A 114 -9.21 10.91 4.14
C ASP A 114 -9.04 11.49 2.74
N SER A 115 -9.89 12.44 2.37
CA SER A 115 -9.82 13.13 1.08
C SER A 115 -8.54 13.95 0.94
N ILE A 116 -8.08 14.59 2.02
CA ILE A 116 -6.79 15.31 2.07
C ILE A 116 -5.64 14.33 1.86
N GLN A 117 -5.59 13.25 2.66
CA GLN A 117 -4.53 12.24 2.58
C GLN A 117 -4.41 11.70 1.16
N ARG A 118 -5.53 11.24 0.57
CA ARG A 118 -5.53 10.62 -0.77
C ARG A 118 -4.99 11.57 -1.83
N LEU A 119 -5.35 12.85 -1.77
CA LEU A 119 -4.86 13.85 -2.72
C LEU A 119 -3.35 14.10 -2.54
N LEU A 120 -2.87 14.20 -1.29
CA LEU A 120 -1.45 14.36 -0.98
C LEU A 120 -0.62 13.13 -1.39
N THR A 121 -1.13 11.92 -1.13
CA THR A 121 -0.51 10.66 -1.57
C THR A 121 -0.41 10.60 -3.10
N ALA A 122 -1.43 11.08 -3.82
CA ALA A 122 -1.42 11.08 -5.29
C ALA A 122 -0.32 11.96 -5.91
N VAL A 123 0.19 12.93 -5.15
CA VAL A 123 1.30 13.81 -5.57
C VAL A 123 2.61 13.51 -4.84
N SER A 124 2.67 12.41 -4.08
CA SER A 124 3.83 12.01 -3.26
C SER A 124 4.32 13.11 -2.32
N ALA A 125 3.38 13.79 -1.67
CA ALA A 125 3.68 14.78 -0.63
C ALA A 125 3.93 14.10 0.73
N GLU A 126 4.99 14.51 1.42
CA GLU A 126 5.39 13.98 2.74
C GLU A 126 4.32 14.26 3.81
N GLU A 127 3.55 15.34 3.66
CA GLU A 127 2.46 15.73 4.56
C GLU A 127 1.31 14.71 4.60
N ALA A 128 1.22 13.79 3.63
CA ALA A 128 0.23 12.73 3.64
C ALA A 128 0.33 11.85 4.91
N ASP A 129 1.56 11.63 5.41
CA ASP A 129 1.83 10.75 6.55
C ASP A 129 1.35 11.37 7.87
N GLU A 130 1.46 12.69 7.99
CA GLU A 130 0.91 13.45 9.12
C GLU A 130 -0.62 13.36 9.15
N ILE A 131 -1.28 13.48 8.00
CA ILE A 131 -2.74 13.35 7.90
C ILE A 131 -3.19 11.93 8.24
N GLU A 132 -2.44 10.93 7.80
CA GLU A 132 -2.71 9.54 8.17
C GLU A 132 -2.66 9.34 9.69
N ARG A 133 -1.63 9.89 10.36
CA ARG A 133 -1.55 9.88 11.83
C ARG A 133 -2.76 10.55 12.47
N MET A 134 -3.15 11.73 11.98
CA MET A 134 -4.33 12.45 12.48
C MET A 134 -5.63 11.64 12.33
N LYS A 135 -5.79 10.90 11.23
CA LYS A 135 -6.93 9.99 11.00
C LYS A 135 -6.93 8.83 11.98
N ARG A 136 -5.80 8.16 12.17
CA ARG A 136 -5.64 7.04 13.12
C ARG A 136 -6.02 7.48 14.52
N GLU A 137 -5.48 8.60 14.99
CA GLU A 137 -5.83 9.18 16.30
C GLU A 137 -7.31 9.50 16.46
N LEU A 138 -7.95 10.07 15.43
CA LEU A 138 -9.38 10.39 15.45
C LEU A 138 -10.21 9.11 15.59
N MET A 139 -9.87 8.06 14.85
CA MET A 139 -10.57 6.78 14.90
C MET A 139 -10.40 6.10 16.25
N HIS A 140 -9.19 6.08 16.84
CA HIS A 140 -9.00 5.56 18.20
C HIS A 140 -9.88 6.31 19.21
N GLN A 141 -9.93 7.64 19.15
CA GLN A 141 -10.76 8.45 20.06
C GLN A 141 -12.27 8.20 19.88
N ALA A 142 -12.71 8.03 18.63
CA ALA A 142 -14.09 7.70 18.32
C ALA A 142 -14.46 6.31 18.84
N PHE A 143 -13.56 5.35 18.63
CA PHE A 143 -13.74 3.97 19.01
C PHE A 143 -13.77 3.78 20.54
N ASP A 144 -12.81 4.37 21.27
CA ASP A 144 -12.79 4.36 22.74
C ASP A 144 -14.09 4.94 23.34
N ARG A 145 -14.69 5.92 22.65
CA ARG A 145 -15.97 6.50 23.06
C ARG A 145 -17.12 5.53 22.80
N GLN A 146 -17.10 4.81 21.67
CA GLN A 146 -18.10 3.82 21.31
C GLN A 146 -18.05 2.60 22.24
N VAL A 147 -16.87 2.04 22.53
CA VAL A 147 -16.74 0.93 23.50
C VAL A 147 -17.27 1.30 24.87
N ARG A 148 -16.95 2.49 25.36
CA ARG A 148 -17.50 2.96 26.65
C ARG A 148 -19.03 3.07 26.62
N ASN A 149 -19.62 3.44 25.49
CA ASN A 149 -21.08 3.49 25.32
C ASN A 149 -21.69 2.09 25.18
N ASP A 150 -21.02 1.18 24.49
CA ASP A 150 -21.48 -0.19 24.27
C ASP A 150 -21.30 -1.06 25.52
N GLN A 151 -20.22 -0.91 26.29
CA GLN A 151 -20.09 -1.50 27.62
C GLN A 151 -21.21 -1.04 28.57
N ARG A 152 -21.61 0.24 28.47
CA ARG A 152 -22.78 0.77 29.22
C ARG A 152 -24.11 0.20 28.71
N ARG A 153 -24.25 -0.13 27.42
CA ARG A 153 -25.45 -0.74 26.83
C ARG A 153 -25.53 -2.25 27.06
N LEU A 154 -24.42 -2.98 26.99
CA LEU A 154 -24.34 -4.42 27.22
C LEU A 154 -24.60 -4.78 28.69
N ALA A 155 -24.27 -3.88 29.61
CA ALA A 155 -24.75 -3.96 30.99
C ALA A 155 -26.29 -3.94 31.12
N ALA A 156 -27.05 -3.70 30.03
CA ALA A 156 -28.51 -3.55 30.05
C ALA A 156 -29.29 -4.59 29.22
N ALA A 157 -28.68 -5.56 28.53
CA ALA A 157 -29.45 -6.65 27.88
C ALA A 157 -28.59 -7.88 27.54
N PRO A 158 -28.89 -9.07 28.11
CA PRO A 158 -28.39 -10.32 27.57
C PRO A 158 -29.31 -10.80 26.45
N THR A 159 -28.77 -10.98 25.25
CA THR A 159 -29.43 -11.72 24.17
C THR A 159 -29.24 -13.22 24.44
N GLU A 160 -30.05 -13.78 25.34
CA GLU A 160 -30.11 -15.23 25.56
C GLU A 160 -30.95 -15.89 24.45
N GLY A 161 -30.29 -16.47 23.46
CA GLY A 161 -30.86 -17.58 22.71
C GLY A 161 -30.58 -18.88 23.47
N GLN A 162 -31.55 -19.79 23.58
CA GLN A 162 -31.27 -21.14 24.05
C GLN A 162 -30.61 -21.93 22.91
N PRO A 163 -29.30 -22.24 22.96
CA PRO A 163 -28.71 -23.15 22.00
C PRO A 163 -29.37 -24.53 22.13
N MET A 164 -29.41 -25.30 21.03
CA MET A 164 -29.81 -26.71 21.11
C MET A 164 -28.99 -27.42 22.20
N ALA A 165 -29.67 -28.20 23.04
CA ALA A 165 -29.04 -28.86 24.18
C ALA A 165 -27.84 -29.71 23.72
N GLY A 166 -26.66 -29.45 24.29
CA GLY A 166 -25.43 -30.18 24.00
C GLY A 166 -24.46 -29.50 23.02
N LEU A 167 -24.83 -28.39 22.37
CA LEU A 167 -23.93 -27.63 21.50
C LEU A 167 -23.41 -26.37 22.20
N ARG A 168 -22.09 -26.17 22.15
CA ARG A 168 -21.47 -24.92 22.64
C ARG A 168 -21.65 -23.80 21.62
N PRO A 169 -22.02 -22.58 22.04
CA PRO A 169 -21.99 -21.41 21.16
C PRO A 169 -20.59 -21.18 20.59
N TRP A 170 -20.50 -20.69 19.35
CA TRP A 170 -19.19 -20.45 18.72
C TRP A 170 -18.27 -19.54 19.54
N ARG A 171 -18.85 -18.59 20.29
CA ARG A 171 -18.12 -17.65 21.18
C ARG A 171 -17.39 -18.34 22.34
N GLU A 172 -17.79 -19.56 22.67
CA GLU A 172 -17.13 -20.41 23.68
C GLU A 172 -16.17 -21.43 23.05
N VAL A 173 -16.10 -21.48 21.71
CA VAL A 173 -15.30 -22.47 20.94
C VAL A 173 -14.13 -21.82 20.25
N VAL A 174 -14.30 -20.61 19.71
CA VAL A 174 -13.24 -19.85 19.04
C VAL A 174 -13.01 -18.51 19.73
N THR A 175 -11.74 -18.16 19.89
CA THR A 175 -11.31 -16.90 20.49
C THR A 175 -10.97 -15.92 19.37
N PRO A 176 -11.67 -14.77 19.26
CA PRO A 176 -11.22 -13.69 18.37
C PRO A 176 -9.89 -13.14 18.86
N HIS A 177 -9.04 -12.66 17.96
CA HIS A 177 -7.82 -11.96 18.37
C HIS A 177 -8.17 -10.74 19.26
N GLY A 178 -7.24 -10.32 20.12
CA GLY A 178 -7.50 -9.25 21.10
C GLY A 178 -7.94 -7.91 20.49
N ASP A 179 -7.43 -7.55 19.32
CA ASP A 179 -7.86 -6.40 18.50
C ASP A 179 -9.33 -6.53 18.05
N VAL A 180 -9.73 -7.71 17.60
CA VAL A 180 -11.11 -8.04 17.20
C VAL A 180 -12.05 -8.05 18.42
N ALA A 181 -11.63 -8.68 19.52
CA ALA A 181 -12.43 -8.87 20.73
C ALA A 181 -12.63 -7.58 21.55
N SER A 182 -11.57 -6.76 21.67
CA SER A 182 -11.65 -5.42 22.30
C SER A 182 -12.45 -4.43 21.46
N GLY A 183 -12.70 -4.82 20.21
CA GLY A 183 -13.31 -4.00 19.19
C GLY A 183 -12.42 -2.88 18.70
N ASN A 184 -11.16 -2.71 19.16
CA ASN A 184 -10.20 -1.69 18.70
C ASN A 184 -9.90 -1.87 17.19
N TYR A 185 -10.91 -1.56 16.37
CA TYR A 185 -11.06 -1.94 14.98
C TYR A 185 -10.92 -0.68 14.15
N ALA A 186 -9.69 -0.17 14.04
CA ALA A 186 -9.45 0.90 13.09
C ALA A 186 -9.31 0.28 11.70
N GLN A 187 -10.27 0.51 10.80
CA GLN A 187 -10.20 0.08 9.40
C GLN A 187 -8.90 0.54 8.70
N ALA A 188 -8.26 1.60 9.21
CA ALA A 188 -6.96 2.11 8.77
C ALA A 188 -5.77 1.23 9.17
N GLU A 189 -5.87 0.38 10.20
CA GLU A 189 -4.81 -0.55 10.62
C GLU A 189 -4.74 -1.80 9.72
N PHE A 190 -5.73 -2.07 8.87
CA PHE A 190 -5.77 -3.27 8.01
C PHE A 190 -5.08 -3.10 6.65
N ALA A 191 -4.57 -1.90 6.33
CA ALA A 191 -3.84 -1.69 5.09
C ALA A 191 -2.37 -2.06 5.31
N ALA A 192 -1.95 -3.17 4.70
CA ALA A 192 -0.54 -3.52 4.60
C ALA A 192 0.22 -2.35 3.94
N ASP A 193 1.22 -1.81 4.63
CA ASP A 193 2.09 -0.75 4.13
C ASP A 193 3.55 -1.22 4.19
N LEU A 194 4.10 -1.56 3.03
CA LEU A 194 5.48 -2.03 2.89
C LEU A 194 6.50 -0.97 3.33
N TRP A 195 6.20 0.31 3.13
CA TRP A 195 7.09 1.41 3.51
C TRP A 195 7.19 1.56 5.03
N GLN A 196 6.05 1.51 5.73
CA GLN A 196 6.05 1.56 7.21
C GLN A 196 6.87 0.42 7.80
N VAL A 197 6.67 -0.81 7.31
CA VAL A 197 7.44 -1.98 7.78
C VAL A 197 8.92 -1.85 7.46
N TYR A 198 9.27 -1.32 6.28
CA TYR A 198 10.67 -1.04 5.92
C TYR A 198 11.34 -0.03 6.87
N GLN A 199 10.61 1.01 7.29
CA GLN A 199 11.09 2.02 8.26
C GLN A 199 11.09 1.53 9.72
N GLY A 200 10.62 0.30 9.99
CA GLY A 200 10.45 -0.21 11.36
C GLY A 200 9.27 0.40 12.12
N GLU A 201 8.36 1.05 11.39
CA GLU A 201 7.12 1.63 11.88
C GLU A 201 5.92 0.67 11.68
N GLY A 202 4.74 1.10 12.09
CA GLY A 202 3.50 0.32 11.95
C GLY A 202 3.22 -0.62 13.12
N VAL A 203 2.12 -1.37 13.00
CA VAL A 203 1.66 -2.33 14.01
C VAL A 203 2.44 -3.65 13.93
N ASP A 204 2.64 -4.29 15.09
CA ASP A 204 3.47 -5.50 15.19
C ASP A 204 3.00 -6.64 14.30
N GLU A 205 1.70 -6.74 14.02
CA GLU A 205 1.15 -7.75 13.10
C GLU A 205 1.67 -7.69 11.65
N TYR A 206 2.13 -6.52 11.20
CA TYR A 206 2.77 -6.36 9.89
C TYR A 206 4.27 -6.18 10.01
N ARG A 207 4.76 -5.69 11.16
CA ARG A 207 6.18 -5.39 11.37
C ARG A 207 6.99 -6.58 11.87
N ASP A 208 6.43 -7.38 12.78
CA ASP A 208 7.08 -8.56 13.32
C ASP A 208 6.90 -9.76 12.36
N PRO A 209 7.99 -10.39 11.89
CA PRO A 209 7.91 -11.51 10.96
C PRO A 209 7.10 -12.70 11.50
N THR A 210 7.21 -12.99 12.80
CA THR A 210 6.54 -14.14 13.43
C THR A 210 5.03 -13.92 13.49
N GLU A 211 4.60 -12.74 13.96
CA GLU A 211 3.19 -12.36 14.01
C GLU A 211 2.58 -12.29 12.61
N PHE A 212 3.33 -11.72 11.64
CA PHE A 212 2.90 -11.66 10.25
C PHE A 212 2.59 -13.06 9.71
N PHE A 213 3.55 -13.99 9.75
CA PHE A 213 3.34 -15.36 9.24
C PHE A 213 2.30 -16.15 10.04
N ARG A 214 2.12 -15.86 11.33
CA ARG A 214 1.06 -16.47 12.14
C ARG A 214 -0.34 -16.06 11.66
N ARG A 215 -0.52 -14.79 11.26
CA ARG A 215 -1.80 -14.24 10.78
C ARG A 215 -1.99 -14.45 9.27
N THR A 216 -0.92 -14.69 8.51
CA THR A 216 -0.98 -14.95 7.07
C THR A 216 -1.47 -16.36 6.78
N TYR A 217 -2.45 -16.48 5.88
CA TYR A 217 -2.77 -17.74 5.23
C TYR A 217 -1.91 -17.90 3.97
N LEU A 218 -1.13 -18.97 3.88
CA LEU A 218 -0.28 -19.26 2.74
C LEU A 218 -1.12 -19.83 1.59
N THR A 219 -1.68 -18.94 0.78
CA THR A 219 -2.38 -19.30 -0.47
C THR A 219 -1.44 -20.04 -1.43
N GLU A 220 -1.99 -20.75 -2.40
CA GLU A 220 -1.22 -21.43 -3.45
C GLU A 220 -0.27 -20.44 -4.15
N GLY A 221 -0.79 -19.29 -4.58
CA GLY A 221 0.03 -18.26 -5.25
C GLY A 221 1.12 -17.66 -4.34
N LEU A 222 0.85 -17.46 -3.05
CA LEU A 222 1.86 -16.98 -2.11
C LEU A 222 2.91 -18.05 -1.81
N ARG A 223 2.49 -19.31 -1.67
CA ARG A 223 3.38 -20.47 -1.50
C ARG A 223 4.32 -20.59 -2.70
N ASP A 224 3.80 -20.58 -3.92
CA ASP A 224 4.58 -20.67 -5.15
C ASP A 224 5.63 -19.55 -5.24
N LEU A 225 5.21 -18.31 -4.92
CA LEU A 225 6.09 -17.15 -4.86
C LEU A 225 7.25 -17.37 -3.87
N LEU A 226 6.95 -17.75 -2.63
CA LEU A 226 7.96 -17.92 -1.59
C LEU A 226 8.88 -19.12 -1.85
N VAL A 227 8.35 -20.23 -2.39
CA VAL A 227 9.15 -21.38 -2.83
C VAL A 227 10.10 -20.99 -3.97
N GLY A 228 9.61 -20.23 -4.95
CA GLY A 228 10.44 -19.68 -6.02
C GLY A 228 11.55 -18.77 -5.51
N ALA A 229 11.22 -17.89 -4.56
CA ALA A 229 12.18 -16.99 -3.92
C ALA A 229 13.27 -17.75 -3.16
N LEU A 230 12.88 -18.75 -2.35
CA LEU A 230 13.81 -19.61 -1.62
C LEU A 230 14.80 -20.31 -2.56
N ARG A 231 14.31 -20.86 -3.68
CA ARG A 231 15.18 -21.47 -4.70
C ARG A 231 16.10 -20.44 -5.34
N ARG A 232 15.58 -19.25 -5.68
CA ARG A 232 16.35 -18.20 -6.38
C ARG A 232 17.48 -17.66 -5.53
N LEU A 233 17.17 -17.32 -4.29
CA LEU A 233 18.14 -16.78 -3.32
C LEU A 233 19.09 -17.87 -2.80
N GLY A 234 18.66 -19.13 -2.82
CA GLY A 234 19.44 -20.32 -2.50
C GLY A 234 20.28 -20.88 -3.66
N ASP A 235 20.24 -20.27 -4.83
CA ASP A 235 20.96 -20.69 -6.05
C ASP A 235 20.58 -22.10 -6.57
N THR A 236 19.33 -22.51 -6.37
CA THR A 236 18.81 -23.82 -6.81
C THR A 236 17.73 -23.70 -7.90
N GLY A 237 17.74 -22.60 -8.67
CA GLY A 237 16.74 -22.27 -9.69
C GLY A 237 15.71 -21.24 -9.20
N GLY A 238 14.57 -21.11 -9.87
CA GLY A 238 13.54 -20.10 -9.53
C GLY A 238 13.64 -18.83 -10.37
N ASP A 239 12.52 -18.14 -10.52
CA ASP A 239 12.40 -17.02 -11.44
C ASP A 239 13.02 -15.75 -10.85
N PRO A 240 13.84 -15.00 -11.63
CA PRO A 240 14.52 -13.81 -11.16
C PRO A 240 13.61 -12.58 -11.09
N VAL A 241 12.53 -12.56 -11.85
CA VAL A 241 11.61 -11.42 -11.98
C VAL A 241 10.18 -11.94 -11.91
N ILE A 242 9.38 -11.37 -11.02
CA ILE A 242 7.97 -11.72 -10.84
C ILE A 242 7.12 -10.45 -10.81
N GLU A 243 6.06 -10.42 -11.64
CA GLU A 243 5.01 -9.41 -11.61
C GLU A 243 3.82 -9.92 -10.79
N LEU A 244 3.41 -9.17 -9.78
CA LEU A 244 2.20 -9.43 -9.01
C LEU A 244 0.99 -8.77 -9.69
N GLN A 245 0.11 -9.58 -10.26
CA GLN A 245 -1.18 -9.14 -10.79
C GLN A 245 -2.32 -9.59 -9.87
N THR A 246 -3.20 -8.68 -9.45
CA THR A 246 -4.40 -9.03 -8.67
C THR A 246 -5.66 -8.43 -9.28
N ASN A 247 -6.67 -9.26 -9.47
CA ASN A 247 -8.02 -8.79 -9.80
C ASN A 247 -8.70 -8.27 -8.52
N PHE A 248 -8.44 -7.00 -8.18
CA PHE A 248 -8.99 -6.26 -7.04
C PHE A 248 -8.63 -6.74 -5.61
N GLY A 249 -8.21 -5.78 -4.77
CA GLY A 249 -8.25 -5.87 -3.30
C GLY A 249 -7.30 -6.87 -2.62
N GLY A 250 -6.08 -6.44 -2.32
CA GLY A 250 -5.43 -6.76 -1.03
C GLY A 250 -4.23 -7.71 -1.00
N GLY A 251 -3.83 -8.34 -2.10
CA GLY A 251 -2.77 -9.36 -2.07
C GLY A 251 -1.34 -8.90 -2.38
N LYS A 252 -1.16 -7.81 -3.15
CA LYS A 252 0.16 -7.44 -3.71
C LYS A 252 1.14 -6.99 -2.64
N THR A 253 0.79 -5.95 -1.88
CA THR A 253 1.60 -5.44 -0.77
C THR A 253 1.80 -6.49 0.32
N HIS A 254 0.79 -7.34 0.56
CA HIS A 254 0.94 -8.48 1.49
C HIS A 254 1.96 -9.51 0.99
N SER A 255 1.98 -9.81 -0.31
CA SER A 255 2.97 -10.74 -0.91
C SER A 255 4.39 -10.15 -0.88
N LEU A 256 4.52 -8.83 -1.14
CA LEU A 256 5.79 -8.12 -0.97
C LEU A 256 6.28 -8.19 0.48
N LEU A 257 5.39 -7.98 1.47
CA LEU A 257 5.71 -8.11 2.89
C LEU A 257 6.12 -9.53 3.28
N ALA A 258 5.44 -10.55 2.76
CA ALA A 258 5.80 -11.94 3.03
C ALA A 258 7.22 -12.26 2.56
N LEU A 259 7.61 -11.78 1.38
CA LEU A 259 8.97 -11.94 0.88
C LEU A 259 9.98 -11.09 1.67
N TYR A 260 9.61 -9.86 2.04
CA TYR A 260 10.44 -9.00 2.90
C TYR A 260 10.77 -9.70 4.23
N HIS A 261 9.76 -10.28 4.88
CA HIS A 261 9.89 -10.98 6.17
C HIS A 261 10.60 -12.33 6.05
N LEU A 262 10.38 -13.08 4.96
CA LEU A 262 11.15 -14.29 4.68
C LEU A 262 12.66 -13.97 4.59
N CYS A 263 13.00 -12.79 4.07
CA CYS A 263 14.38 -12.31 3.93
C CYS A 263 14.87 -11.50 5.15
N SER A 264 14.13 -11.48 6.26
CA SER A 264 14.45 -10.66 7.44
C SER A 264 15.67 -11.15 8.24
N GLY A 265 16.01 -12.43 8.11
CA GLY A 265 17.04 -13.11 8.91
C GLY A 265 16.47 -13.98 10.04
N CYS A 266 15.15 -13.99 10.24
CA CYS A 266 14.49 -14.94 11.14
C CYS A 266 14.70 -16.40 10.71
N SER A 267 14.78 -17.29 11.68
CA SER A 267 14.87 -18.72 11.40
C SER A 267 13.52 -19.29 10.95
N ALA A 268 13.54 -20.40 10.21
CA ALA A 268 12.32 -21.06 9.74
C ALA A 268 11.38 -21.50 10.88
N ALA A 269 11.95 -21.84 12.05
CA ALA A 269 11.19 -22.24 13.23
C ALA A 269 10.38 -21.07 13.83
N GLU A 270 10.82 -19.82 13.60
CA GLU A 270 10.12 -18.61 14.05
C GLU A 270 9.03 -18.18 13.05
N LEU A 271 9.01 -18.74 11.84
CA LEU A 271 8.07 -18.33 10.79
C LEU A 271 7.06 -19.45 10.50
N PRO A 272 5.85 -19.39 11.09
CA PRO A 272 4.84 -20.43 10.91
C PRO A 272 4.57 -20.78 9.43
N GLY A 273 4.70 -22.06 9.10
CA GLY A 273 4.45 -22.58 7.75
C GLY A 273 5.66 -22.53 6.81
N VAL A 274 6.75 -21.82 7.15
CA VAL A 274 7.93 -21.70 6.28
C VAL A 274 8.72 -23.01 6.17
N GLU A 275 8.73 -23.86 7.21
CA GLU A 275 9.37 -25.19 7.13
C GLU A 275 8.79 -26.05 5.99
N ALA A 276 7.47 -25.97 5.77
CA ALA A 276 6.82 -26.68 4.67
C ALA A 276 7.24 -26.11 3.31
N LEU A 277 7.41 -24.79 3.22
CA LEU A 277 7.92 -24.14 2.01
C LEU A 277 9.36 -24.55 1.70
N MET A 278 10.20 -24.68 2.73
CA MET A 278 11.59 -25.13 2.57
C MET A 278 11.67 -26.57 2.08
N LEU A 279 10.85 -27.46 2.65
CA LEU A 279 10.76 -28.86 2.21
C LEU A 279 10.36 -28.95 0.73
N GLU A 280 9.38 -28.16 0.32
CA GLU A 280 8.91 -28.07 -1.07
C GLU A 280 9.96 -27.45 -2.01
N ALA A 281 10.65 -26.41 -1.54
CA ALA A 281 11.77 -25.78 -2.24
C ALA A 281 13.00 -26.69 -2.35
N LYS A 282 13.10 -27.72 -1.49
CA LYS A 282 14.23 -28.63 -1.33
C LYS A 282 15.51 -27.91 -0.90
N ILE A 283 15.36 -26.99 0.06
CA ILE A 283 16.46 -26.25 0.68
C ILE A 283 16.55 -26.58 2.17
N GLU A 284 17.77 -26.55 2.71
CA GLU A 284 18.02 -26.92 4.12
C GLU A 284 17.87 -25.73 5.07
N ALA A 285 18.11 -24.51 4.59
CA ALA A 285 18.05 -23.29 5.38
C ALA A 285 17.57 -22.11 4.52
N ILE A 286 16.86 -21.17 5.15
CA ILE A 286 16.54 -19.87 4.54
C ILE A 286 17.88 -19.16 4.25
N PRO A 287 18.07 -18.57 3.05
CA PRO A 287 19.25 -17.78 2.75
C PRO A 287 19.48 -16.67 3.80
N THR A 288 20.68 -16.64 4.37
CA THR A 288 21.07 -15.63 5.38
C THR A 288 21.63 -14.37 4.73
N ASN A 289 21.55 -13.23 5.44
CA ASN A 289 22.12 -11.95 5.02
C ASN A 289 21.61 -11.48 3.64
N VAL A 290 20.31 -11.66 3.38
CA VAL A 290 19.68 -11.16 2.16
C VAL A 290 19.54 -9.66 2.24
N ASN A 291 20.20 -8.94 1.34
CA ASN A 291 20.03 -7.49 1.22
C ASN A 291 18.67 -7.16 0.59
N ARG A 292 17.96 -6.19 1.14
CA ARG A 292 16.59 -5.86 0.74
C ARG A 292 16.52 -4.40 0.29
N ALA A 293 16.02 -4.16 -0.91
CA ALA A 293 15.65 -2.83 -1.39
C ALA A 293 14.13 -2.74 -1.56
N VAL A 294 13.52 -1.69 -1.02
CA VAL A 294 12.09 -1.39 -1.02
C VAL A 294 11.87 -0.04 -1.70
N LEU A 295 11.17 -0.06 -2.83
CA LEU A 295 10.83 1.13 -3.61
C LEU A 295 9.31 1.26 -3.66
N VAL A 296 8.74 2.27 -2.99
CA VAL A 296 7.29 2.50 -2.97
C VAL A 296 6.97 3.79 -3.72
N GLY A 297 6.28 3.68 -4.85
CA GLY A 297 6.18 4.75 -5.83
C GLY A 297 5.42 6.01 -5.39
N HIS A 298 4.64 5.95 -4.31
CA HIS A 298 4.00 7.13 -3.72
C HIS A 298 4.78 7.75 -2.56
N LYS A 299 5.82 7.06 -2.05
CA LYS A 299 6.67 7.51 -0.94
C LYS A 299 7.96 8.16 -1.41
N ILE A 300 8.44 7.81 -2.60
CA ILE A 300 9.62 8.41 -3.21
C ILE A 300 9.18 9.47 -4.22
N SER A 301 9.62 10.72 -4.04
CA SER A 301 9.28 11.82 -4.95
C SER A 301 10.28 11.91 -6.13
N PRO A 302 9.82 11.97 -7.39
CA PRO A 302 10.72 12.21 -8.52
C PRO A 302 11.20 13.66 -8.61
N GLY A 303 10.55 14.59 -7.90
CA GLY A 303 10.80 16.03 -7.99
C GLY A 303 11.77 16.57 -6.93
N LYS A 304 12.07 15.79 -5.88
CA LYS A 304 12.82 16.24 -4.71
C LYS A 304 13.90 15.21 -4.34
N PRO A 305 15.19 15.58 -4.34
CA PRO A 305 16.24 14.71 -3.81
C PRO A 305 16.03 14.37 -2.34
N SER A 306 16.43 13.17 -1.93
CA SER A 306 16.42 12.70 -0.55
C SER A 306 17.84 12.68 0.01
N ILE A 307 18.05 13.30 1.17
CA ILE A 307 19.33 13.22 1.90
C ILE A 307 19.22 12.08 2.90
N LYS A 308 20.13 11.12 2.81
CA LYS A 308 20.19 9.93 3.67
C LYS A 308 20.93 10.22 4.98
N GLU A 309 20.80 9.30 5.94
CA GLU A 309 21.42 9.42 7.26
C GLU A 309 22.95 9.55 7.20
N ASP A 310 23.59 8.94 6.18
CA ASP A 310 25.03 9.04 5.93
C ASP A 310 25.44 10.29 5.14
N GLY A 311 24.50 11.19 4.83
CA GLY A 311 24.72 12.41 4.05
C GLY A 311 24.66 12.21 2.54
N THR A 312 24.39 11.01 2.04
CA THR A 312 24.23 10.75 0.60
C THR A 312 23.00 11.48 0.06
N GLU A 313 23.17 12.31 -0.98
CA GLU A 313 22.05 12.91 -1.72
C GLU A 313 21.63 11.96 -2.85
N VAL A 314 20.43 11.39 -2.74
CA VAL A 314 19.84 10.46 -3.72
C VAL A 314 18.76 11.19 -4.51
N ARG A 315 18.79 11.06 -5.85
CA ARG A 315 17.85 11.78 -6.74
C ARG A 315 16.85 10.88 -7.45
N THR A 316 17.19 9.61 -7.64
CA THR A 316 16.52 8.68 -8.57
C THR A 316 16.18 7.35 -7.90
N LEU A 317 15.27 6.56 -8.50
CA LEU A 317 14.97 5.20 -7.98
C LEU A 317 16.18 4.26 -8.01
N TRP A 318 17.09 4.39 -8.98
CA TRP A 318 18.29 3.54 -9.02
C TRP A 318 19.34 3.97 -8.00
N GLY A 319 19.45 5.28 -7.73
CA GLY A 319 20.23 5.79 -6.60
C GLY A 319 19.68 5.26 -5.27
N GLU A 320 18.36 5.28 -5.09
CA GLU A 320 17.69 4.74 -3.90
C GLU A 320 17.96 3.26 -3.74
N LEU A 321 17.75 2.48 -4.80
CA LEU A 321 18.00 1.04 -4.82
C LEU A 321 19.45 0.72 -4.44
N ALA A 322 20.42 1.43 -5.03
CA ALA A 322 21.83 1.18 -4.77
C ALA A 322 22.23 1.55 -3.35
N TRP A 323 21.69 2.66 -2.82
CA TRP A 323 21.92 3.05 -1.44
C TRP A 323 21.29 2.06 -0.44
N GLN A 324 20.08 1.56 -0.71
CA GLN A 324 19.46 0.58 0.19
C GLN A 324 20.18 -0.77 0.20
N LEU A 325 20.76 -1.20 -0.93
CA LEU A 325 21.52 -2.46 -0.99
C LEU A 325 22.92 -2.37 -0.35
N GLY A 326 23.57 -1.21 -0.39
CA GLY A 326 24.99 -1.10 -0.04
C GLY A 326 25.42 0.19 0.65
N GLY A 327 24.49 1.01 1.13
CA GLY A 327 24.75 2.34 1.69
C GLY A 327 25.48 3.26 0.71
N ALA A 328 26.33 4.14 1.24
CA ALA A 328 27.20 4.99 0.44
C ALA A 328 28.08 4.23 -0.58
N GLU A 329 28.51 3.00 -0.27
CA GLU A 329 29.34 2.20 -1.17
C GLU A 329 28.54 1.68 -2.38
N GLY A 330 27.31 1.23 -2.14
CA GLY A 330 26.39 0.84 -3.21
C GLY A 330 26.01 2.03 -4.08
N TYR A 331 25.65 3.14 -3.47
CA TYR A 331 25.36 4.40 -4.18
C TYR A 331 26.53 4.86 -5.04
N ALA A 332 27.77 4.78 -4.55
CA ALA A 332 28.96 5.21 -5.29
C ALA A 332 29.10 4.52 -6.66
N MET A 333 28.57 3.30 -6.83
CA MET A 333 28.57 2.60 -8.11
C MET A 333 27.68 3.28 -9.17
N VAL A 334 26.60 3.96 -8.76
CA VAL A 334 25.62 4.62 -9.65
C VAL A 334 25.60 6.14 -9.48
N ALA A 335 26.53 6.73 -8.74
CA ALA A 335 26.48 8.14 -8.34
C ALA A 335 26.54 9.14 -9.50
N GLU A 336 27.18 8.80 -10.62
CA GLU A 336 27.18 9.67 -11.81
C GLU A 336 25.83 9.58 -12.54
N ASP A 337 25.28 8.37 -12.66
CA ASP A 337 23.98 8.12 -13.28
C ASP A 337 22.83 8.74 -12.49
N ASP A 338 22.87 8.66 -11.16
CA ASP A 338 21.91 9.35 -10.27
C ASP A 338 22.01 10.88 -10.43
N ARG A 339 23.22 11.45 -10.45
CA ARG A 339 23.40 12.90 -10.61
C ARG A 339 22.94 13.43 -11.97
N ARG A 340 23.10 12.64 -13.03
CA ARG A 340 22.69 12.97 -14.39
C ARG A 340 21.26 12.54 -14.72
N ALA A 341 20.62 11.81 -13.81
CA ALA A 341 19.34 11.18 -14.03
C ALA A 341 19.30 10.29 -15.31
N THR A 342 20.38 9.53 -15.55
CA THR A 342 20.52 8.58 -16.66
C THR A 342 20.47 7.12 -16.18
N ASN A 343 20.03 6.21 -17.04
CA ASN A 343 19.96 4.79 -16.73
C ASN A 343 21.36 4.17 -16.50
N PRO A 344 21.63 3.51 -15.35
CA PRO A 344 22.93 2.90 -15.05
C PRO A 344 23.33 1.68 -15.90
N GLY A 345 22.37 1.07 -16.62
CA GLY A 345 22.64 -0.09 -17.48
C GLY A 345 23.22 -1.30 -16.72
N ASP A 346 24.30 -1.89 -17.25
CA ASP A 346 24.92 -3.11 -16.72
C ASP A 346 25.51 -2.94 -15.30
N THR A 347 25.73 -1.70 -14.84
CA THR A 347 26.15 -1.41 -13.47
C THR A 347 25.18 -2.01 -12.44
N LEU A 348 23.88 -2.10 -12.76
CA LEU A 348 22.88 -2.75 -11.90
C LEU A 348 23.20 -4.24 -11.66
N ARG A 349 23.66 -4.97 -12.68
CA ARG A 349 24.04 -6.38 -12.53
C ARG A 349 25.28 -6.52 -11.64
N LEU A 350 26.26 -5.63 -11.79
CA LEU A 350 27.45 -5.61 -10.93
C LEU A 350 27.09 -5.30 -9.47
N LEU A 351 26.19 -4.35 -9.26
CA LEU A 351 25.64 -4.00 -7.95
C LEU A 351 24.95 -5.21 -7.32
N PHE A 352 24.04 -5.86 -8.05
CA PHE A 352 23.33 -7.04 -7.57
C PHE A 352 24.28 -8.18 -7.19
N ASN A 353 25.25 -8.51 -8.04
CA ASN A 353 26.22 -9.56 -7.74
C ASN A 353 27.11 -9.21 -6.53
N LYS A 354 27.46 -7.93 -6.35
CA LYS A 354 28.26 -7.48 -5.20
C LYS A 354 27.50 -7.61 -3.88
N TYR A 355 26.20 -7.35 -3.88
CA TYR A 355 25.34 -7.39 -2.69
C TYR A 355 24.41 -8.61 -2.67
N ALA A 356 24.74 -9.68 -3.40
CA ALA A 356 23.97 -10.92 -3.40
C ALA A 356 24.18 -11.73 -2.09
N PRO A 357 23.17 -12.48 -1.61
CA PRO A 357 21.81 -12.55 -2.14
C PRO A 357 21.04 -11.26 -1.88
N CYS A 358 20.21 -10.83 -2.84
CA CYS A 358 19.38 -9.65 -2.66
C CYS A 358 17.99 -9.76 -3.27
N VAL A 359 17.07 -8.99 -2.70
CA VAL A 359 15.70 -8.85 -3.18
C VAL A 359 15.36 -7.38 -3.36
N VAL A 360 14.75 -7.07 -4.51
CA VAL A 360 14.23 -5.74 -4.85
C VAL A 360 12.72 -5.83 -4.91
N LEU A 361 12.06 -5.08 -4.04
CA LEU A 361 10.61 -5.03 -3.88
C LEU A 361 10.11 -3.67 -4.36
N ILE A 362 9.29 -3.65 -5.40
CA ILE A 362 8.75 -2.41 -5.96
C ILE A 362 7.23 -2.43 -5.82
N ASP A 363 6.70 -1.51 -5.01
CA ASP A 363 5.26 -1.29 -4.88
C ASP A 363 4.84 0.02 -5.56
N GLU A 364 3.62 0.04 -6.10
CA GLU A 364 3.01 1.24 -6.69
C GLU A 364 3.90 1.95 -7.75
N TRP A 365 4.70 1.21 -8.53
CA TRP A 365 5.69 1.79 -9.47
C TRP A 365 5.08 2.79 -10.46
N ILE A 366 3.85 2.53 -10.90
CA ILE A 366 3.12 3.42 -11.81
C ILE A 366 2.91 4.81 -11.21
N ARG A 367 2.73 4.94 -9.88
CA ARG A 367 2.55 6.26 -9.23
C ARG A 367 3.79 7.12 -9.35
N TYR A 368 4.96 6.50 -9.25
CA TYR A 368 6.22 7.21 -9.48
C TYR A 368 6.33 7.61 -10.96
N ALA A 369 6.13 6.65 -11.86
CA ALA A 369 6.31 6.87 -13.30
C ALA A 369 5.36 7.93 -13.87
N ALA A 370 4.10 7.96 -13.43
CA ALA A 370 3.09 8.90 -13.92
C ALA A 370 3.41 10.38 -13.62
N GLN A 371 4.27 10.63 -12.63
CA GLN A 371 4.71 11.98 -12.24
C GLN A 371 5.91 12.49 -13.06
N LEU A 372 6.60 11.62 -13.81
CA LEU A 372 7.72 12.03 -14.65
C LEU A 372 7.24 12.73 -15.92
N HIS A 373 8.12 13.56 -16.49
CA HIS A 373 7.88 14.32 -17.71
C HIS A 373 8.65 13.74 -18.90
N GLU A 374 8.20 14.01 -20.13
CA GLU A 374 8.96 13.63 -21.34
C GLU A 374 10.36 14.28 -21.37
N THR A 375 10.44 15.51 -20.88
CA THR A 375 11.70 16.23 -20.70
C THR A 375 12.41 15.78 -19.43
N SER A 376 13.74 15.89 -19.41
CA SER A 376 14.55 15.64 -18.21
C SER A 376 14.64 16.93 -17.38
N ASP A 377 13.52 17.37 -16.82
CA ASP A 377 13.43 18.57 -15.96
C ASP A 377 13.31 18.25 -14.46
N LEU A 378 13.15 16.97 -14.12
CA LEU A 378 13.06 16.49 -12.74
C LEU A 378 14.33 15.74 -12.31
N PRO A 379 14.72 15.81 -11.02
CA PRO A 379 15.84 15.02 -10.48
C PRO A 379 15.72 13.51 -10.76
N GLY A 380 14.49 12.98 -10.74
CA GLY A 380 14.20 11.57 -11.04
C GLY A 380 14.35 11.17 -12.51
N GLY A 381 14.71 12.10 -13.41
CA GLY A 381 14.90 11.86 -14.83
C GLY A 381 13.65 12.12 -15.68
N SER A 382 13.68 11.63 -16.92
CA SER A 382 12.53 11.69 -17.83
C SER A 382 11.72 10.40 -17.81
N PHE A 383 10.48 10.51 -18.28
CA PHE A 383 9.56 9.41 -18.50
C PHE A 383 10.19 8.32 -19.37
N ASP A 384 10.80 8.68 -20.50
CA ASP A 384 11.52 7.74 -21.38
C ASP A 384 12.70 7.05 -20.69
N THR A 385 13.53 7.80 -19.96
CA THR A 385 14.70 7.23 -19.26
C THR A 385 14.26 6.18 -18.25
N HIS A 386 13.14 6.42 -17.58
CA HIS A 386 12.59 5.51 -16.58
C HIS A 386 12.17 4.15 -17.15
N PHE A 387 11.65 4.08 -18.38
CA PHE A 387 11.33 2.79 -19.02
C PHE A 387 12.58 2.04 -19.45
N THR A 388 13.61 2.76 -19.92
CA THR A 388 14.89 2.10 -20.19
C THR A 388 15.51 1.56 -18.90
N PHE A 389 15.34 2.27 -17.78
CA PHE A 389 15.74 1.77 -16.45
C PHE A 389 14.93 0.53 -16.06
N ALA A 390 13.60 0.52 -16.23
CA ALA A 390 12.79 -0.66 -15.91
C ALA A 390 13.22 -1.91 -16.70
N GLN A 391 13.55 -1.74 -17.98
CA GLN A 391 14.10 -2.83 -18.81
C GLN A 391 15.48 -3.27 -18.29
N ALA A 392 16.40 -2.33 -18.08
CA ALA A 392 17.74 -2.63 -17.57
C ALA A 392 17.71 -3.30 -16.20
N LEU A 393 16.79 -2.91 -15.32
CA LEU A 393 16.59 -3.49 -14.00
C LEU A 393 16.16 -4.97 -14.10
N SER A 394 15.17 -5.27 -14.95
CA SER A 394 14.69 -6.63 -15.19
C SER A 394 15.78 -7.51 -15.81
N GLU A 395 16.48 -7.00 -16.82
CA GLU A 395 17.59 -7.70 -17.47
C GLU A 395 18.77 -7.95 -16.50
N ALA A 396 19.10 -6.96 -15.66
CA ALA A 396 20.14 -7.09 -14.65
C ALA A 396 19.77 -8.11 -13.58
N ALA A 397 18.53 -8.11 -13.08
CA ALA A 397 18.06 -9.08 -12.09
C ALA A 397 18.09 -10.53 -12.64
N LYS A 398 17.81 -10.70 -13.94
CA LYS A 398 17.91 -11.98 -14.64
C LYS A 398 19.36 -12.46 -14.80
N ALA A 399 20.27 -11.54 -15.10
CA ALA A 399 21.67 -11.84 -15.37
C ALA A 399 22.55 -11.91 -14.11
N ALA A 400 22.08 -11.38 -12.97
CA ALA A 400 22.74 -11.48 -11.68
C ALA A 400 22.47 -12.83 -11.01
N ASP A 401 23.38 -13.26 -10.15
CA ASP A 401 23.21 -14.46 -9.34
C ASP A 401 22.43 -14.11 -8.07
N ARG A 402 21.60 -15.06 -7.59
CA ARG A 402 20.91 -14.97 -6.28
C ARG A 402 20.18 -13.63 -6.04
N THR A 403 19.60 -13.09 -7.11
CA THR A 403 18.90 -11.80 -7.13
C THR A 403 17.45 -12.00 -7.55
N MET A 404 16.52 -11.40 -6.83
CA MET A 404 15.10 -11.47 -7.13
C MET A 404 14.47 -10.07 -7.20
N LEU A 405 13.70 -9.81 -8.26
CA LEU A 405 12.92 -8.60 -8.44
C LEU A 405 11.43 -8.95 -8.37
N LEU A 406 10.72 -8.38 -7.39
CA LEU A 406 9.28 -8.54 -7.23
C LEU A 406 8.59 -7.18 -7.41
N VAL A 407 7.67 -7.10 -8.37
CA VAL A 407 7.01 -5.84 -8.75
C VAL A 407 5.50 -5.96 -8.62
N SER A 408 4.88 -5.01 -7.95
CA SER A 408 3.43 -4.82 -7.94
C SER A 408 3.02 -3.94 -9.12
N ILE A 409 2.33 -4.54 -10.09
CA ILE A 409 1.74 -3.81 -11.22
C ILE A 409 0.21 -3.95 -11.18
N PRO A 410 -0.52 -2.84 -11.34
CA PRO A 410 -1.98 -2.84 -11.42
C PRO A 410 -2.51 -3.72 -12.56
N ALA A 411 -3.64 -4.39 -12.31
CA ALA A 411 -4.27 -5.21 -13.33
C ALA A 411 -4.95 -4.32 -14.39
N SER A 412 -5.45 -3.15 -14.00
CA SER A 412 -6.27 -2.29 -14.86
C SER A 412 -5.84 -0.82 -14.86
N GLU A 413 -6.11 -0.14 -15.99
CA GLU A 413 -5.98 1.32 -16.12
C GLU A 413 -6.90 2.11 -15.18
N ILE A 414 -7.96 1.48 -14.65
CA ILE A 414 -8.94 2.16 -13.79
C ILE A 414 -8.35 2.47 -12.42
N GLU A 415 -7.40 1.66 -11.95
CA GLU A 415 -6.78 1.82 -10.63
C GLU A 415 -5.86 3.07 -10.54
N PHE A 416 -5.44 3.62 -11.69
CA PHE A 416 -4.46 4.71 -11.76
C PHE A 416 -4.94 5.83 -12.68
N GLY A 417 -5.02 7.03 -12.11
CA GLY A 417 -5.52 8.22 -12.77
C GLY A 417 -4.55 8.85 -13.77
N GLY A 418 -5.09 9.51 -14.79
CA GLY A 418 -4.34 10.42 -15.68
C GLY A 418 -3.87 9.79 -16.99
N ASP A 419 -3.61 10.65 -17.99
CA ASP A 419 -3.21 10.21 -19.32
C ASP A 419 -1.83 9.52 -19.29
N ARG A 420 -0.88 10.02 -18.48
CA ARG A 420 0.46 9.43 -18.29
C ARG A 420 0.42 8.09 -17.55
N GLY A 421 -0.50 7.88 -16.62
CA GLY A 421 -0.62 6.63 -15.87
C GLY A 421 -0.95 5.43 -16.78
N LYS A 422 -1.81 5.65 -17.78
CA LYS A 422 -2.17 4.64 -18.80
C LYS A 422 -1.00 4.28 -19.70
N GLU A 423 -0.27 5.30 -20.15
CA GLU A 423 0.93 5.11 -20.94
C GLU A 423 2.01 4.38 -20.14
N ALA A 424 2.18 4.76 -18.86
CA ALA A 424 3.13 4.11 -17.97
C ALA A 424 2.82 2.64 -17.72
N LEU A 425 1.55 2.29 -17.49
CA LEU A 425 1.12 0.90 -17.37
C LEU A 425 1.52 0.09 -18.61
N THR A 426 1.20 0.60 -19.79
CA THR A 426 1.46 -0.09 -21.06
C THR A 426 2.96 -0.29 -21.28
N ARG A 427 3.76 0.75 -21.08
CA ARG A 427 5.21 0.71 -21.30
C ARG A 427 5.94 -0.11 -20.22
N LEU A 428 5.56 -0.03 -18.95
CA LEU A 428 6.14 -0.86 -17.88
C LEU A 428 5.85 -2.35 -18.12
N LYS A 429 4.61 -2.71 -18.46
CA LYS A 429 4.26 -4.10 -18.83
C LYS A 429 5.09 -4.61 -20.00
N ASN A 430 5.37 -3.78 -21.01
CA ASN A 430 6.23 -4.18 -22.11
C ASN A 430 7.71 -4.33 -21.72
N ALA A 431 8.19 -3.52 -20.76
CA ALA A 431 9.57 -3.57 -20.29
C ALA A 431 9.84 -4.79 -19.40
N ILE A 432 8.88 -5.18 -18.55
CA ILE A 432 9.01 -6.28 -17.59
C ILE A 432 8.48 -7.60 -18.19
N GLY A 433 7.37 -7.55 -18.94
CA GLY A 433 6.58 -8.67 -19.49
C GLY A 433 7.25 -9.58 -20.51
N ARG A 434 8.54 -9.40 -20.82
CA ARG A 434 9.32 -10.38 -21.59
C ARG A 434 9.96 -11.46 -20.72
N VAL A 435 9.79 -11.42 -19.39
CA VAL A 435 10.64 -12.17 -18.44
C VAL A 435 9.84 -12.97 -17.38
N GLU A 436 8.51 -13.01 -17.44
CA GLU A 436 7.68 -13.33 -16.27
C GLU A 436 7.19 -14.78 -16.14
N ALA A 437 7.04 -15.23 -14.89
CA ALA A 437 6.16 -16.33 -14.50
C ALA A 437 4.83 -15.77 -13.96
N PRO A 438 3.67 -16.31 -14.38
CA PRO A 438 2.37 -15.79 -13.94
C PRO A 438 2.11 -16.11 -12.46
N TRP A 439 1.91 -15.08 -11.63
CA TRP A 439 1.46 -15.20 -10.24
C TRP A 439 -0.07 -15.33 -10.16
N ARG A 440 -0.58 -16.17 -9.24
CA ARG A 440 -2.02 -16.45 -9.10
C ARG A 440 -2.65 -15.72 -7.91
N PRO A 441 -3.76 -14.98 -8.10
CA PRO A 441 -4.57 -14.46 -7.01
C PRO A 441 -5.17 -15.56 -6.13
N ALA A 442 -5.53 -15.20 -4.89
CA ALA A 442 -6.24 -16.10 -3.97
C ALA A 442 -7.62 -16.50 -4.52
N SER A 443 -7.99 -17.77 -4.33
CA SER A 443 -9.31 -18.28 -4.68
C SER A 443 -10.39 -17.82 -3.69
N ALA A 444 -11.66 -18.02 -4.05
CA ALA A 444 -12.78 -17.74 -3.16
C ALA A 444 -12.73 -18.56 -1.86
N GLU A 445 -12.25 -19.81 -1.93
CA GLU A 445 -12.08 -20.67 -0.76
C GLU A 445 -10.97 -20.16 0.14
N GLU A 446 -9.82 -19.80 -0.44
CA GLU A 446 -8.70 -19.24 0.28
C GLU A 446 -9.04 -17.89 0.93
N SER A 447 -9.96 -17.14 0.31
CA SER A 447 -10.46 -15.88 0.87
C SER A 447 -11.15 -16.08 2.22
N TYR A 448 -11.92 -17.17 2.41
CA TYR A 448 -12.51 -17.50 3.71
C TYR A 448 -11.44 -17.82 4.75
N GLU A 449 -10.39 -18.55 4.36
CA GLU A 449 -9.28 -18.89 5.25
C GLU A 449 -8.45 -17.67 5.67
N ILE A 450 -8.21 -16.74 4.73
CA ILE A 450 -7.58 -15.45 5.02
C ILE A 450 -8.38 -14.68 6.07
N VAL A 451 -9.71 -14.56 5.87
CA VAL A 451 -10.58 -13.85 6.81
C VAL A 451 -10.62 -14.58 8.16
N ARG A 452 -10.71 -15.91 8.18
CA ARG A 452 -10.74 -16.72 9.40
C ARG A 452 -9.47 -16.51 10.24
N ARG A 453 -8.28 -16.65 9.65
CA ARG A 453 -7.01 -16.44 10.36
C ARG A 453 -6.84 -15.02 10.88
N ARG A 454 -7.40 -14.04 10.15
CA ARG A 454 -7.37 -12.64 10.54
C ARG A 454 -8.27 -12.34 11.73
N LEU A 455 -9.43 -12.99 11.83
CA LEU A 455 -10.41 -12.72 12.88
C LEU A 455 -10.17 -13.52 14.16
N PHE A 456 -9.70 -14.76 14.05
CA PHE A 456 -9.66 -15.71 15.17
C PHE A 456 -8.26 -16.24 15.45
N GLU A 457 -7.98 -16.44 16.73
CA GLU A 457 -6.80 -17.16 17.20
C GLU A 457 -6.88 -18.66 16.85
N PRO A 458 -5.73 -19.33 16.69
CA PRO A 458 -5.71 -20.78 16.55
C PRO A 458 -6.35 -21.49 17.76
N ILE A 459 -7.25 -22.45 17.50
CA ILE A 459 -7.81 -23.29 18.56
C ILE A 459 -6.73 -24.29 19.00
N SER A 460 -6.13 -24.04 20.16
CA SER A 460 -5.08 -24.90 20.74
C SER A 460 -5.64 -25.98 21.67
N ASP A 461 -6.83 -25.79 22.21
CA ASP A 461 -7.47 -26.73 23.14
C ASP A 461 -8.17 -27.89 22.39
N PRO A 462 -7.74 -29.16 22.60
CA PRO A 462 -8.38 -30.34 22.02
C PRO A 462 -9.87 -30.51 22.36
N GLU A 463 -10.34 -29.97 23.49
CA GLU A 463 -11.76 -29.97 23.83
C GLU A 463 -12.56 -29.04 22.91
N LEU A 464 -12.02 -27.85 22.64
CA LEU A 464 -12.65 -26.86 21.77
C LEU A 464 -12.64 -27.33 20.31
N LEU A 465 -11.58 -28.02 19.87
CA LEU A 465 -11.56 -28.68 18.56
C LEU A 465 -12.70 -29.69 18.41
N ARG A 466 -12.91 -30.55 19.41
CA ARG A 466 -14.04 -31.51 19.41
C ARG A 466 -15.39 -30.79 19.41
N ALA A 467 -15.53 -29.70 20.17
CA ALA A 467 -16.75 -28.91 20.21
C ALA A 467 -17.04 -28.27 18.84
N ARG A 468 -16.02 -27.70 18.17
CA ARG A 468 -16.12 -27.18 16.79
C ARG A 468 -16.65 -28.24 15.84
N ASP A 469 -16.02 -29.41 15.81
CA ASP A 469 -16.39 -30.49 14.88
C ASP A 469 -17.81 -30.99 15.13
N THR A 470 -18.23 -31.04 16.40
CA THR A 470 -19.59 -31.40 16.79
C THR A 470 -20.60 -30.38 16.27
N VAL A 471 -20.31 -29.08 16.42
CA VAL A 471 -21.18 -28.00 15.93
C VAL A 471 -21.26 -28.04 14.40
N ALA A 472 -20.13 -28.11 13.70
CA ALA A 472 -20.08 -28.17 12.24
C ALA A 472 -20.90 -29.35 11.70
N ARG A 473 -20.72 -30.54 12.29
CA ARG A 473 -21.48 -31.73 11.91
C ARG A 473 -22.98 -31.58 12.12
N ASN A 474 -23.41 -31.01 13.25
CA ASN A 474 -24.84 -30.80 13.51
C ASN A 474 -25.47 -29.81 12.51
N PHE A 475 -24.72 -28.78 12.08
CA PHE A 475 -25.17 -27.87 11.02
C PHE A 475 -25.29 -28.59 9.67
N CYS A 476 -24.31 -29.43 9.31
CA CYS A 476 -24.39 -30.25 8.10
C CYS A 476 -25.56 -31.25 8.15
N ASP A 477 -25.75 -31.96 9.27
CA ASP A 477 -26.88 -32.87 9.48
C ASP A 477 -28.22 -32.14 9.32
N MET A 478 -28.33 -30.90 9.83
CA MET A 478 -29.49 -30.04 9.64
C MET A 478 -29.74 -29.79 8.15
N TYR A 479 -28.71 -29.38 7.38
CA TYR A 479 -28.83 -29.18 5.94
C TYR A 479 -29.21 -30.47 5.21
N HIS A 480 -28.59 -31.60 5.54
CA HIS A 480 -28.90 -32.91 4.96
C HIS A 480 -30.33 -33.37 5.26
N SER A 481 -30.88 -33.03 6.43
CA SER A 481 -32.25 -33.39 6.82
C SER A 481 -33.32 -32.53 6.13
N GLN A 482 -32.95 -31.35 5.64
CA GLN A 482 -33.85 -30.34 5.06
C GLN A 482 -33.50 -30.03 3.59
N LYS A 483 -33.26 -31.07 2.78
CA LYS A 483 -32.76 -30.94 1.39
C LYS A 483 -33.62 -30.06 0.46
N SER A 484 -34.91 -29.88 0.76
CA SER A 484 -35.80 -29.02 -0.03
C SER A 484 -35.60 -27.53 0.24
N GLU A 485 -35.00 -27.18 1.38
CA GLU A 485 -34.86 -25.80 1.86
C GLU A 485 -33.48 -25.20 1.54
N PHE A 486 -32.49 -26.02 1.18
CA PHE A 486 -31.09 -25.59 1.03
C PHE A 486 -30.48 -25.94 -0.34
N PRO A 487 -29.49 -25.17 -0.82
CA PRO A 487 -28.77 -25.47 -2.06
C PRO A 487 -28.05 -26.83 -2.00
N GLY A 488 -28.03 -27.55 -3.13
CA GLY A 488 -27.50 -28.92 -3.19
C GLY A 488 -26.02 -29.07 -2.76
N HIS A 489 -25.18 -28.05 -2.97
CA HIS A 489 -23.76 -28.08 -2.57
C HIS A 489 -23.55 -28.14 -1.06
N THR A 490 -24.55 -27.74 -0.25
CA THR A 490 -24.47 -27.81 1.23
C THR A 490 -24.43 -29.24 1.76
N HIS A 491 -24.69 -30.22 0.90
CA HIS A 491 -24.72 -31.63 1.25
C HIS A 491 -23.40 -32.37 0.95
N GLU A 492 -22.45 -31.71 0.31
CA GLU A 492 -21.18 -32.31 -0.09
C GLU A 492 -20.20 -32.33 1.10
N ALA A 493 -19.33 -33.33 1.15
CA ALA A 493 -18.31 -33.42 2.20
C ALA A 493 -17.35 -32.21 2.20
N ASP A 494 -17.16 -31.57 1.04
CA ASP A 494 -16.39 -30.32 0.94
C ASP A 494 -17.04 -29.17 1.69
N TYR A 495 -18.37 -29.15 1.81
CA TYR A 495 -19.08 -28.13 2.57
C TYR A 495 -18.91 -28.31 4.09
N GLU A 496 -18.86 -29.54 4.61
CA GLU A 496 -18.54 -29.80 6.03
C GLU A 496 -17.09 -29.43 6.37
N ARG A 497 -16.17 -29.54 5.39
CA ARG A 497 -14.75 -29.21 5.57
C ARG A 497 -14.47 -27.71 5.61
N ARG A 498 -15.23 -26.92 4.85
CA ARG A 498 -15.16 -25.44 4.82
C ARG A 498 -15.81 -24.87 6.07
#